data_AF-A0AAD6SPN5-F1
#
_entry.id   AF-A0AAD6SPN5-F1
#
_cell.length_a   1.000
_cell.length_b   1.000
_cell.length_c   1.000
_cell.angle_alpha   90.00
_cell.angle_beta   90.00
_cell.angle_gamma   90.00
#
_symmetry.space_group_name_H-M   'P 1'
#
loop_
_entity.id
_entity.type
_entity.pdbx_description
1 polymer ?
#
loop_
_entity_poly.entity_id
_entity_poly.type
_entity_poly.pdbx_seq_one_letter_code
_entity_poly.pdbx_strand_id
1 'polypeptide(L)'
;TSSAVQLFFLAMLIFPEVQQKAREELDRVVGRDRLANLDDRKYLPYVGQALIKEIMRWQPFKLFHSVPHCNPIKFMYNDYLIPAGTVLLGSA
;
A
#
# COMPACT_ATOMS: atom_id res chain seq x y z
N THR A 1 7.90 6.41 -0.21
CA THR A 1 8.36 5.50 0.86
C THR A 1 8.37 6.18 2.22
N SER A 2 8.98 7.37 2.38
CA SER A 2 8.95 8.14 3.65
C SER A 2 7.54 8.33 4.23
N SER A 3 6.59 8.83 3.43
CA SER A 3 5.20 9.06 3.84
C SER A 3 4.45 7.79 4.27
N ALA A 4 4.82 6.63 3.73
CA ALA A 4 4.24 5.34 4.12
C ALA A 4 4.73 4.91 5.51
N VAL A 5 6.01 5.15 5.81
CA VAL A 5 6.59 4.87 7.13
C VAL A 5 6.02 5.82 8.19
N GLN A 6 5.85 7.10 7.87
CA GLN A 6 5.18 8.05 8.76
C GLN A 6 3.74 7.63 9.07
N LEU A 7 2.98 7.25 8.03
CA LEU A 7 1.61 6.75 8.21
C LEU A 7 1.57 5.46 9.03
N PHE A 8 2.54 4.56 8.84
CA PHE A 8 2.64 3.35 9.65
C PHE A 8 2.78 3.69 11.14
N PHE A 9 3.70 4.57 11.52
CA PHE A 9 3.86 4.97 12.93
C PHE A 9 2.59 5.62 13.47
N LEU A 10 1.96 6.52 12.70
CA LEU A 10 0.69 7.12 13.08
C LEU A 10 -0.40 6.05 13.30
N ALA A 11 -0.54 5.09 12.38
CA ALA A 11 -1.51 4.02 12.49
C ALA A 11 -1.26 3.13 13.71
N MET A 12 0.01 2.81 14.03
CA MET A 12 0.33 2.03 15.22
C MET A 12 0.05 2.77 16.53
N LEU A 13 0.10 4.11 16.52
CA LEU A 13 -0.28 4.93 17.68
C LEU A 13 -1.79 5.03 17.87
N ILE A 14 -2.56 5.10 16.78
CA ILE A 14 -4.02 5.19 16.83
C ILE A 14 -4.67 3.82 17.10
N PHE A 15 -4.06 2.74 16.60
CA PHE A 15 -4.56 1.35 16.71
C PHE A 15 -3.54 0.45 17.42
N PRO A 16 -3.37 0.60 18.74
CA PRO A 16 -2.38 -0.16 19.51
C PRO A 16 -2.62 -1.68 19.45
N GLU A 17 -3.86 -2.13 19.32
CA GLU A 17 -4.23 -3.55 19.17
C GLU A 17 -3.71 -4.16 17.87
N VAL A 18 -3.68 -3.37 16.78
CA VAL A 18 -3.10 -3.77 15.50
C VAL A 18 -1.59 -3.91 15.64
N GLN A 19 -0.94 -2.98 16.35
CA GLN A 19 0.49 -3.05 16.65
C GLN A 19 0.83 -4.29 17.47
N GLN A 20 0.04 -4.60 18.50
CA GLN A 20 0.23 -5.79 19.33
C GLN A 20 0.13 -7.06 18.49
N LYS A 21 -0.92 -7.20 17.67
CA LYS A 21 -1.11 -8.36 16.78
C LYS A 21 0.03 -8.52 15.77
N ALA A 22 0.55 -7.42 15.23
CA ALA A 22 1.72 -7.45 14.36
C ALA A 22 2.97 -7.96 15.08
N ARG A 23 3.19 -7.53 16.33
CA ARG A 23 4.30 -7.99 17.16
C ARG A 23 4.18 -9.48 17.51
N GLU A 24 2.99 -9.95 17.84
CA GLU A 24 2.74 -11.37 18.14
C GLU A 24 3.05 -12.29 16.94
N GLU A 25 2.68 -11.89 15.72
CA GLU A 25 3.05 -12.65 14.53
C GLU A 25 4.56 -12.70 14.31
N LEU A 26 5.26 -11.57 14.50
CA LEU A 26 6.71 -11.49 14.37
C LEU A 26 7.42 -12.34 15.43
N ASP A 27 7.02 -12.24 16.70
CA ASP A 27 7.59 -13.03 17.79
C ASP A 27 7.39 -14.54 17.54
N ARG A 28 6.26 -14.95 16.94
CA ARG A 28 5.99 -16.36 16.63
C ARG A 28 6.81 -16.90 15.44
N VAL A 29 7.01 -16.10 14.40
CA VAL A 29 7.59 -16.56 13.12
C VAL A 29 9.09 -16.34 13.06
N VAL A 30 9.55 -15.17 13.52
CA VAL A 30 10.95 -14.75 13.46
C VAL A 30 11.67 -15.08 14.76
N GLY A 31 10.97 -14.97 15.89
CA GLY A 31 11.57 -15.05 17.22
C GLY A 31 12.29 -13.76 17.62
N ARG A 32 13.01 -13.80 18.75
CA ARG A 32 13.73 -12.63 19.28
C ARG A 32 15.25 -12.67 19.06
N ASP A 33 15.76 -13.78 18.53
CA ASP A 33 17.20 -14.03 18.39
C ASP A 33 17.79 -13.44 17.10
N ARG A 34 16.94 -13.03 16.15
CA ARG A 34 17.35 -12.47 14.86
C ARG A 34 16.35 -11.43 14.33
N LEU A 35 16.82 -10.63 13.38
CA LEU A 35 15.96 -9.75 12.60
C LEU A 35 15.22 -10.52 11.49
N ALA A 36 14.08 -9.97 11.09
CA ALA A 36 13.31 -10.48 9.97
C ALA A 36 14.04 -10.27 8.64
N ASN A 37 13.90 -11.22 7.72
CA ASN A 37 14.44 -11.13 6.35
C ASN A 37 13.33 -11.33 5.31
N LEU A 38 13.69 -11.28 4.02
CA LEU A 38 12.71 -11.40 2.93
C LEU A 38 12.11 -12.81 2.81
N ASP A 39 12.84 -13.85 3.22
CA ASP A 39 12.37 -15.24 3.16
C ASP A 39 11.25 -15.51 4.18
N ASP A 40 11.20 -14.74 5.26
CA ASP A 40 10.14 -14.80 6.27
C ASP A 40 8.78 -14.32 5.74
N ARG A 41 8.76 -13.52 4.66
CA ARG A 41 7.54 -12.84 4.17
C ARG A 41 6.39 -13.78 3.85
N LYS A 42 6.67 -14.99 3.35
CA LYS A 42 5.65 -16.02 3.05
C LYS A 42 4.98 -16.57 4.32
N TYR A 43 5.63 -16.45 5.47
CA TYR A 43 5.14 -16.90 6.77
C TYR A 43 4.55 -15.76 7.61
N LEU A 44 4.59 -14.52 7.12
CA LEU A 44 4.04 -13.32 7.75
C LEU A 44 2.82 -12.80 6.97
N PRO A 45 1.69 -13.53 6.94
CA PRO A 45 0.51 -13.08 6.19
C PRO A 45 -0.09 -11.79 6.76
N TYR A 46 -0.02 -11.57 8.08
CA TYR A 46 -0.54 -10.34 8.67
C TYR A 46 0.39 -9.15 8.42
N VAL A 47 1.64 -9.21 8.85
CA VAL A 47 2.60 -8.10 8.70
C VAL A 47 3.03 -7.92 7.25
N GLY A 48 3.47 -9.00 6.60
CA GLY A 48 4.08 -8.98 5.27
C GLY A 48 3.09 -8.74 4.11
N GLN A 49 1.79 -8.90 4.36
CA GLN A 49 0.74 -8.68 3.36
C GLN A 49 -0.37 -7.77 3.87
N ALA A 50 -1.13 -8.17 4.88
CA ALA A 50 -2.36 -7.46 5.26
C ALA A 50 -2.09 -6.03 5.77
N LEU A 51 -1.20 -5.89 6.75
CA LEU A 51 -0.88 -4.61 7.38
C LEU A 51 -0.23 -3.64 6.39
N ILE A 52 0.77 -4.10 5.64
CA ILE A 52 1.44 -3.28 4.61
C ILE A 52 0.44 -2.84 3.53
N LYS A 53 -0.43 -3.74 3.06
CA LYS A 53 -1.47 -3.37 2.07
C LYS A 53 -2.43 -2.34 2.63
N GLU A 54 -2.82 -2.46 3.89
CA GLU A 54 -3.75 -1.51 4.51
C GLU A 54 -3.13 -0.13 4.70
N ILE A 55 -1.86 -0.05 5.11
CA ILE A 55 -1.13 1.22 5.16
C ILE A 55 -1.08 1.85 3.76
N MET A 56 -0.78 1.05 2.73
CA MET A 56 -0.73 1.52 1.34
C MET A 56 -2.11 1.89 0.78
N ARG A 57 -3.19 1.30 1.28
CA ARG A 57 -4.57 1.67 0.96
C ARG A 57 -4.93 3.01 1.60
N TRP A 58 -4.52 3.22 2.85
CA TRP A 58 -4.79 4.44 3.59
C TRP A 58 -3.97 5.64 3.14
N GLN A 59 -2.87 5.44 2.40
CA GLN A 59 -1.99 6.52 1.93
C GLN A 59 -2.81 7.67 1.31
N PRO A 60 -3.02 8.78 2.04
CA PRO A 60 -3.95 9.83 1.63
C PRO A 60 -3.45 10.60 0.41
N PHE A 61 -2.15 10.48 0.13
CA PHE A 61 -1.47 11.17 -0.98
C PHE A 61 -1.65 10.49 -2.34
N LYS A 62 -2.26 9.31 -2.45
CA LYS A 62 -2.39 8.64 -3.75
C LYS A 62 -3.30 9.38 -4.73
N LEU A 63 -4.30 10.12 -4.23
CA LEU A 63 -5.26 10.85 -5.07
C LEU A 63 -4.61 11.93 -5.96
N PHE A 64 -3.45 12.49 -5.58
CA PHE A 64 -2.76 13.54 -6.33
C PHE A 64 -1.48 13.07 -7.04
N HIS A 65 -1.07 11.82 -6.86
CA HIS A 65 0.19 11.27 -7.39
C HIS A 65 -0.02 10.20 -8.48
N SER A 66 -1.24 10.04 -8.99
CA SER A 66 -1.43 9.25 -10.20
C SER A 66 -0.65 9.91 -11.33
N VAL A 67 0.31 9.19 -11.91
CA VAL A 67 1.13 9.73 -12.99
C VAL A 67 0.19 10.02 -14.17
N PRO A 68 0.14 11.26 -14.68
CA PRO A 68 -0.73 11.55 -15.81
C PRO A 68 -0.34 10.67 -17.00
N HIS A 69 -1.32 9.94 -17.51
CA HIS A 69 -1.17 9.17 -18.75
C HIS A 69 -1.75 9.95 -19.92
N CYS A 70 -1.29 9.68 -21.13
CA CYS A 70 -1.84 10.29 -22.34
C CYS A 70 -2.08 9.19 -23.37
N ASN A 71 -3.29 9.12 -23.92
CA ASN A 71 -3.64 8.07 -24.87
C ASN A 71 -3.18 8.44 -26.29
N PRO A 72 -2.44 7.56 -26.99
CA PRO A 72 -1.95 7.86 -28.34
C PRO A 72 -3.04 7.73 -29.41
N ILE A 73 -4.12 7.01 -29.11
CA ILE A 73 -5.23 6.75 -30.03
C ILE A 73 -6.57 6.99 -29.35
N LYS A 74 -7.60 7.32 -30.13
CA LYS A 74 -8.97 7.42 -29.62
C LYS A 74 -9.50 6.04 -29.23
N PHE A 75 -10.28 5.96 -28.15
CA PHE A 75 -10.93 4.71 -27.73
C PHE A 75 -12.25 4.97 -27.01
N MET A 76 -13.08 3.94 -26.88
CA MET A 76 -14.34 3.98 -26.13
C MET A 76 -14.12 3.39 -24.73
N TYR A 77 -14.63 4.07 -23.70
CA TYR A 77 -14.63 3.59 -22.31
C TYR A 77 -15.98 3.92 -21.67
N ASN A 78 -16.71 2.92 -21.19
CA ASN A 78 -18.05 3.08 -20.60
C ASN A 78 -18.97 3.99 -21.42
N ASP A 79 -19.05 3.76 -22.73
CA ASP A 79 -19.82 4.57 -23.70
C ASP A 79 -19.33 6.01 -23.92
N TYR A 80 -18.20 6.40 -23.33
CA TYR A 80 -17.53 7.67 -23.60
C TYR A 80 -16.42 7.50 -24.65
N LEU A 81 -16.43 8.35 -25.68
CA LEU A 81 -15.30 8.46 -26.62
C LEU A 81 -14.21 9.32 -26.00
N ILE A 82 -13.04 8.73 -25.76
CA ILE A 82 -11.84 9.43 -25.29
C ILE A 82 -10.95 9.74 -26.51
N PRO A 83 -10.79 11.02 -26.91
CA PRO A 83 -9.96 11.42 -28.03
C PRO A 83 -8.47 11.14 -27.80
N ALA A 84 -7.70 10.91 -28.88
CA ALA A 84 -6.24 10.84 -28.81
C ALA A 84 -5.66 12.15 -28.23
N GLY A 85 -4.61 12.03 -27.41
CA GLY A 85 -3.97 13.17 -26.75
C GLY A 85 -4.62 13.61 -25.44
N THR A 86 -5.62 12.87 -24.93
CA THR A 86 -6.31 13.21 -23.67
C THR A 86 -5.43 12.84 -22.47
N VAL A 87 -5.27 13.76 -21.53
CA VAL A 87 -4.60 13.49 -20.25
C VAL A 87 -5.54 12.75 -19.31
N LEU A 88 -5.16 11.53 -18.94
CA LEU A 88 -5.89 10.65 -18.06
C LEU A 88 -5.26 10.67 -16.66
N LEU A 89 -6.08 11.00 -15.67
CA LEU A 89 -5.73 10.93 -14.25
C LEU A 89 -6.50 9.77 -13.64
N GLY A 90 -5.79 8.72 -13.23
CA GLY A 90 -6.43 7.59 -12.57
C GLY A 90 -6.85 7.97 -11.14
N SER A 91 -8.12 7.78 -10.81
CA SER A 91 -8.57 7.79 -9.41
C SER A 91 -7.95 6.58 -8.69
N ALA A 92 -7.23 6.83 -7.61
CA ALA A 92 -6.57 5.81 -6.81
C ALA A 92 -7.49 5.17 -5.77
#